data_AF-A0A3C2AMG4-F1
#
_entry.id   AF-A0A3C2AMG4-F1
#
_cell.length_a   1.000
_cell.length_b   1.000
_cell.length_c   1.000
_cell.angle_alpha   90.00
_cell.angle_beta   90.00
_cell.angle_gamma   90.00
#
_symmetry.space_group_name_H-M   'P 1'
#
loop_
_entity.id
_entity.type
_entity.pdbx_description
1 polymer ?
#
loop_
_entity_poly.entity_id
_entity_poly.type
_entity_poly.pdbx_seq_one_letter_code
_entity_poly.pdbx_strand_id
1 'polypeptide(L)'
;HYGPTPIDAYDRSYFNVFYADGPPKRPIQEWMLGTLGISEVVPPLVVPPDTVMKVETNFTVPQDVSLLTINPHMHLIGRSFKAWATTPSGEEIPLISVPKWDFRWQYFYTFHEMLKVPKGTIIHAEGVYDNTLDNPNNPYDPPKTVVEPVNRDMKTTDEMFQFIITFLPYQDGDENISLEPDTSRYKQ
;
A
#
# COMPACT_ATOMS: atom_id res chain seq x y z
N HIS A 1 13.77 10.97 1.89
CA HIS A 1 13.10 11.89 0.95
C HIS A 1 13.34 13.31 1.44
N TYR A 2 13.87 14.20 0.60
CA TYR A 2 14.01 15.62 0.95
C TYR A 2 12.88 16.39 0.29
N GLY A 3 12.11 17.14 1.09
CA GLY A 3 11.17 18.13 0.55
C GLY A 3 11.91 19.35 0.00
N PRO A 4 11.26 20.15 -0.85
CA PRO A 4 11.83 21.41 -1.33
C PRO A 4 12.11 22.36 -0.16
N THR A 5 13.27 23.01 -0.18
CA THR A 5 13.69 24.01 0.81
C THR A 5 14.21 25.27 0.09
N PRO A 6 13.85 26.48 0.54
CA PRO A 6 14.36 27.73 -0.05
C PRO A 6 15.75 28.12 0.47
N ILE A 7 16.29 27.38 1.43
CA ILE A 7 17.61 27.62 2.01
C ILE A 7 18.56 26.49 1.62
N ASP A 8 19.80 26.86 1.35
CA ASP A 8 20.88 25.89 1.20
C ASP A 8 21.10 25.16 2.52
N ALA A 9 21.06 23.83 2.48
CA ALA A 9 21.25 22.96 3.62
C ALA A 9 22.17 21.81 3.24
N TYR A 10 22.92 21.32 4.21
CA TYR A 10 23.75 20.13 4.07
C TYR A 10 23.15 19.02 4.92
N ASP A 11 23.07 17.82 4.35
CA ASP A 11 22.62 16.64 5.06
C ASP A 11 23.65 15.51 4.98
N ARG A 12 23.70 14.70 6.03
CA ARG A 12 24.54 13.49 6.13
C ARG A 12 23.72 12.32 6.69
N SER A 13 22.51 12.13 6.17
CA SER A 13 21.70 10.96 6.51
C SER A 13 22.45 9.68 6.18
N TYR A 14 22.41 8.74 7.11
CA TYR A 14 22.92 7.38 6.92
C TYR A 14 21.92 6.40 7.51
N PHE A 15 22.00 5.16 7.07
CA PHE A 15 21.28 4.04 7.64
C PHE A 15 22.27 2.91 7.88
N ASN A 16 22.00 2.11 8.92
CA ASN A 16 22.78 0.92 9.20
C ASN A 16 22.14 -0.27 8.49
N VAL A 17 22.95 -1.06 7.81
CA VAL A 17 22.52 -2.33 7.21
C VAL A 17 23.15 -3.45 8.02
N PHE A 18 22.30 -4.33 8.55
CA PHE A 18 22.73 -5.49 9.31
C PHE A 18 22.54 -6.74 8.44
N TYR A 19 23.56 -7.59 8.38
CA TYR A 19 23.55 -8.83 7.59
C TYR A 19 23.51 -10.03 8.53
N ALA A 20 22.79 -11.07 8.12
CA ALA A 20 22.84 -12.38 8.77
C ALA A 20 23.92 -13.26 8.12
N ASP A 21 24.36 -14.29 8.84
CA ASP A 21 25.28 -15.29 8.30
C ASP A 21 24.56 -16.19 7.27
N GLY A 22 24.74 -15.88 5.98
CA GLY A 22 24.22 -16.65 4.86
C GLY A 22 22.84 -16.19 4.34
N PRO A 23 22.33 -16.86 3.29
CA PRO A 23 21.08 -16.47 2.65
C PRO A 23 19.85 -16.76 3.54
N PRO A 24 18.76 -15.98 3.41
CA PRO A 24 17.53 -16.23 4.16
C PRO A 24 16.93 -17.59 3.78
N LYS A 25 16.57 -18.39 4.79
CA LYS A 25 15.90 -19.70 4.58
C LYS A 25 14.48 -19.56 4.05
N ARG A 26 13.81 -18.45 4.38
CA ARG A 26 12.45 -18.12 3.98
C ARG A 26 12.46 -16.68 3.44
N PRO A 27 12.63 -16.47 2.13
CA PRO A 27 12.71 -15.13 1.56
C PRO A 27 11.33 -14.47 1.59
N ILE A 28 11.33 -13.20 1.98
CA ILE A 28 10.16 -12.32 1.91
C ILE A 28 9.78 -12.09 0.44
N GLN A 29 8.48 -12.09 0.17
CA GLN A 29 7.92 -11.81 -1.15
C GLN A 29 6.97 -10.60 -1.07
N GLU A 30 6.69 -10.01 -2.22
CA GLU A 30 5.82 -8.84 -2.32
C GLU A 30 4.80 -9.02 -3.45
N TRP A 31 3.55 -8.70 -3.15
CA TRP A 31 2.53 -8.45 -4.16
C TRP A 31 2.23 -6.95 -4.20
N MET A 32 2.20 -6.41 -5.41
CA MET A 32 1.68 -5.07 -5.66
C MET A 32 0.37 -5.23 -6.42
N LEU A 33 -0.74 -4.86 -5.79
CA LEU A 33 -2.06 -4.86 -6.42
C LEU A 33 -2.38 -3.47 -6.97
N GLY A 34 -3.21 -3.41 -8.01
CA GLY A 34 -3.69 -2.17 -8.61
C GLY A 34 -2.77 -1.62 -9.72
N THR A 35 -2.65 -0.29 -9.85
CA THR A 35 -1.89 0.35 -10.94
C THR A 35 -0.44 -0.13 -10.97
N LEU A 36 0.01 -0.61 -12.14
CA LEU A 36 1.33 -1.23 -12.36
C LEU A 36 1.58 -2.54 -11.59
N GLY A 37 0.55 -3.08 -10.94
CA GLY A 37 0.59 -4.30 -10.16
C GLY A 37 0.19 -5.56 -10.93
N ILE A 38 -0.06 -6.63 -10.19
CA ILE A 38 -0.45 -7.95 -10.71
C ILE A 38 -1.97 -8.13 -10.85
N SER A 39 -2.76 -7.14 -10.46
CA SER A 39 -4.23 -7.18 -10.47
C SER A 39 -4.81 -5.97 -11.20
N GLU A 40 -5.93 -6.18 -11.87
CA GLU A 40 -6.62 -5.14 -12.64
C GLU A 40 -7.30 -4.11 -11.73
N VAL A 41 -7.31 -2.84 -12.17
CA VAL A 41 -8.06 -1.76 -11.53
C VAL A 41 -9.37 -1.56 -12.29
N VAL A 42 -10.49 -1.63 -11.57
CA VAL A 42 -11.83 -1.53 -12.15
C VAL A 42 -12.64 -0.44 -11.43
N PRO A 43 -13.29 0.49 -12.16
CA PRO A 43 -12.95 0.87 -13.54
C PRO A 43 -11.50 1.36 -13.66
N PRO A 44 -10.96 1.52 -14.89
CA PRO A 44 -9.63 2.11 -15.08
C PRO A 44 -9.48 3.46 -14.36
N LEU A 45 -8.30 3.73 -13.80
CA LEU A 45 -8.04 4.93 -13.01
C LEU A 45 -7.90 6.17 -13.91
N VAL A 46 -9.06 6.71 -14.28
CA VAL A 46 -9.23 7.94 -15.08
C VAL A 46 -10.28 8.78 -14.40
N VAL A 47 -9.86 9.75 -13.58
CA VAL A 47 -10.73 10.58 -12.74
C VAL A 47 -11.06 11.89 -13.48
N PRO A 48 -12.29 12.08 -14.01
CA PRO A 48 -12.67 13.30 -14.72
C PRO A 48 -12.65 14.54 -13.79
N PRO A 49 -12.57 15.77 -14.34
CA PRO A 49 -12.69 16.98 -13.55
C PRO A 49 -14.06 17.08 -12.87
N ASP A 50 -14.11 17.68 -11.69
CA ASP A 50 -15.32 17.91 -10.90
C ASP A 50 -16.09 16.63 -10.53
N THR A 51 -15.36 15.55 -10.27
CA THR A 51 -15.95 14.26 -9.89
C THR A 51 -15.30 13.63 -8.66
N VAL A 52 -16.06 12.78 -7.99
CA VAL A 52 -15.56 11.79 -7.04
C VAL A 52 -15.68 10.41 -7.69
N MET A 53 -14.59 9.65 -7.68
CA MET A 53 -14.51 8.35 -8.34
C MET A 53 -14.04 7.29 -7.37
N LYS A 54 -14.64 6.10 -7.45
CA LYS A 54 -14.18 4.91 -6.75
C LYS A 54 -13.59 3.93 -7.76
N VAL A 55 -12.47 3.33 -7.41
CA VAL A 55 -11.90 2.18 -8.11
C VAL A 55 -11.64 1.05 -7.13
N GLU A 56 -11.57 -0.16 -7.64
CA GLU A 56 -11.29 -1.36 -6.86
C GLU A 56 -10.34 -2.30 -7.60
N THR A 57 -9.70 -3.19 -6.84
CA THR A 57 -8.92 -4.30 -7.37
C THR A 57 -9.15 -5.53 -6.52
N ASN A 58 -9.14 -6.69 -7.17
CA ASN A 58 -9.35 -7.98 -6.54
C ASN A 58 -8.22 -8.93 -6.92
N PHE A 59 -7.71 -9.69 -5.95
CA PHE A 59 -6.63 -10.65 -6.16
C PHE A 59 -6.88 -11.95 -5.41
N THR A 60 -6.89 -13.07 -6.15
CA THR A 60 -7.03 -14.41 -5.55
C THR A 60 -5.65 -14.93 -5.12
N VAL A 61 -5.52 -15.21 -3.83
CA VAL A 61 -4.29 -15.70 -3.21
C VAL A 61 -3.96 -17.11 -3.72
N PRO A 62 -2.78 -17.33 -4.36
CA PRO A 62 -2.49 -18.59 -5.07
C PRO A 62 -2.04 -19.74 -4.15
N GLN A 63 -1.64 -19.44 -2.92
CA GLN A 63 -1.11 -20.40 -1.93
C GLN A 63 -1.35 -19.87 -0.51
N ASP A 64 -1.24 -20.72 0.50
CA ASP A 64 -1.28 -20.25 1.89
C ASP A 64 -0.10 -19.31 2.16
N VAL A 65 -0.39 -18.14 2.72
CA VAL A 65 0.62 -17.11 3.01
C VAL A 65 0.47 -16.53 4.40
N SER A 66 1.58 -16.03 4.91
CA SER A 66 1.70 -15.27 6.15
C SER A 66 1.95 -13.82 5.79
N LEU A 67 0.95 -12.94 5.92
CA LEU A 67 1.10 -11.52 5.65
C LEU A 67 1.88 -10.86 6.79
N LEU A 68 2.81 -9.99 6.43
CA LEU A 68 3.68 -9.28 7.37
C LEU A 68 3.32 -7.81 7.46
N THR A 69 3.31 -7.15 6.30
CA THR A 69 3.04 -5.72 6.19
C THR A 69 2.15 -5.43 5.01
N ILE A 70 1.38 -4.36 5.14
CA ILE A 70 0.54 -3.81 4.07
C ILE A 70 0.82 -2.33 3.92
N ASN A 71 0.80 -1.83 2.70
CA ASN A 71 1.04 -0.43 2.39
C ASN A 71 0.01 0.04 1.34
N PRO A 72 -1.03 0.78 1.76
CA PRO A 72 -1.88 1.49 0.81
C PRO A 72 -1.10 2.67 0.23
N HIS A 73 -1.32 2.98 -1.05
CA HIS A 73 -0.64 4.08 -1.74
C HIS A 73 -1.56 4.71 -2.79
N MET A 74 -1.75 6.03 -2.67
CA MET A 74 -2.51 6.91 -3.58
C MET A 74 -1.89 8.30 -3.56
N HIS A 75 -2.05 9.09 -4.62
CA HIS A 75 -1.48 10.43 -4.71
C HIS A 75 -2.39 11.52 -4.13
N LEU A 76 -2.29 12.75 -4.67
CA LEU A 76 -2.80 13.98 -4.07
C LEU A 76 -4.33 14.02 -3.94
N ILE A 77 -5.05 13.46 -4.91
CA ILE A 77 -6.52 13.50 -4.93
C ILE A 77 -7.13 12.26 -4.28
N GLY A 78 -6.33 11.36 -3.72
CA GLY A 78 -6.81 10.27 -2.88
C GLY A 78 -7.60 10.79 -1.68
N ARG A 79 -8.75 10.17 -1.41
CA ARG A 79 -9.70 10.55 -0.35
C ARG A 79 -9.86 9.48 0.72
N SER A 80 -9.94 8.21 0.34
CA SER A 80 -10.00 7.10 1.29
C SER A 80 -9.50 5.80 0.67
N PHE A 81 -8.94 4.93 1.50
CA PHE A 81 -8.47 3.61 1.10
C PHE A 81 -9.03 2.54 2.04
N LYS A 82 -9.47 1.40 1.52
CA LYS A 82 -9.91 0.26 2.32
C LYS A 82 -9.45 -1.03 1.68
N ALA A 83 -8.99 -1.99 2.48
CA ALA A 83 -8.76 -3.36 2.02
C ALA A 83 -9.20 -4.39 3.07
N TRP A 84 -9.72 -5.51 2.59
CA TRP A 84 -10.11 -6.68 3.36
C TRP A 84 -9.90 -7.93 2.53
N ALA A 85 -9.99 -9.09 3.17
CA ALA A 85 -9.86 -10.38 2.51
C ALA A 85 -11.09 -11.24 2.79
N THR A 86 -11.58 -11.96 1.78
CA THR A 86 -12.69 -12.91 1.91
C THR A 86 -12.17 -14.32 1.70
N THR A 87 -12.17 -15.14 2.76
CA THR A 87 -11.64 -16.51 2.70
C THR A 87 -12.55 -17.44 1.89
N PRO A 88 -12.09 -18.65 1.49
CA PRO A 88 -12.95 -19.62 0.82
C PRO A 88 -14.19 -20.07 1.62
N SER A 89 -14.16 -19.93 2.96
CA SER A 89 -15.32 -20.19 3.82
C SER A 89 -16.31 -19.02 3.89
N GLY A 90 -15.96 -17.87 3.30
CA GLY A 90 -16.76 -16.64 3.34
C GLY A 90 -16.49 -15.74 4.55
N GLU A 91 -15.43 -16.02 5.32
CA GLU A 91 -15.01 -15.15 6.42
C GLU A 91 -14.34 -13.89 5.89
N GLU A 92 -14.71 -12.72 6.42
CA GLU A 92 -14.06 -11.45 6.11
C GLU A 92 -12.96 -11.13 7.14
N ILE A 93 -11.75 -10.90 6.65
CA ILE A 93 -10.58 -10.49 7.43
C ILE A 93 -10.28 -9.02 7.10
N PRO A 94 -10.45 -8.07 8.04
CA PRO A 94 -10.10 -6.68 7.81
C PRO A 94 -8.57 -6.53 7.68
N LEU A 95 -8.10 -5.80 6.67
CA LEU A 95 -6.67 -5.54 6.49
C LEU A 95 -6.33 -4.09 6.85
N ILE A 96 -6.96 -3.12 6.19
CA ILE A 96 -6.75 -1.69 6.49
C ILE A 96 -7.98 -0.84 6.14
N SER A 97 -8.19 0.23 6.89
CA SER A 97 -9.21 1.24 6.63
C SER A 97 -8.67 2.63 6.94
N VAL A 98 -8.48 3.43 5.89
CA VAL A 98 -8.04 4.83 5.95
C VAL A 98 -9.18 5.69 5.42
N PRO A 99 -10.12 6.12 6.28
CA PRO A 99 -11.32 6.87 5.85
C PRO A 99 -11.03 8.33 5.45
N LYS A 100 -9.85 8.84 5.83
CA LYS A 100 -9.36 10.18 5.48
C LYS A 100 -7.92 10.04 5.02
N TRP A 101 -7.74 9.86 3.72
CA TRP A 101 -6.42 9.76 3.12
C TRP A 101 -5.69 11.09 3.23
N ASP A 102 -4.38 11.02 3.48
CA ASP A 102 -3.46 12.14 3.38
C ASP A 102 -2.24 11.65 2.60
N PHE A 103 -1.96 12.25 1.45
CA PHE A 103 -0.80 11.91 0.63
C PHE A 103 0.53 12.00 1.38
N ARG A 104 0.60 12.80 2.46
CA ARG A 104 1.81 12.90 3.30
C ARG A 104 1.95 11.71 4.27
N TRP A 105 0.91 10.90 4.42
CA TRP A 105 0.85 9.75 5.31
C TRP A 105 0.84 8.44 4.50
N GLN A 106 2.03 8.05 4.04
CA GLN A 106 2.21 6.82 3.25
C GLN A 106 3.24 5.94 3.95
N TYR A 107 2.75 4.91 4.64
CA TYR A 107 3.57 4.03 5.47
C TYR A 107 3.23 2.57 5.26
N PHE A 108 4.22 1.73 5.54
CA PHE A 108 4.00 0.32 5.78
C PHE A 108 3.38 0.13 7.16
N TYR A 109 2.29 -0.62 7.21
CA TYR A 109 1.63 -1.05 8.43
C TYR A 109 1.97 -2.51 8.67
N THR A 110 2.62 -2.79 9.79
CA THR A 110 3.01 -4.14 10.21
C THR A 110 1.91 -4.72 11.11
N PHE A 111 1.51 -5.96 10.85
CA PHE A 111 0.61 -6.68 11.76
C PHE A 111 1.31 -6.99 13.09
N HIS A 112 0.58 -7.15 14.19
CA HIS A 112 1.18 -7.53 15.48
C HIS A 112 1.81 -8.93 15.45
N GLU A 113 1.16 -9.84 14.76
CA GLU A 113 1.58 -11.23 14.50
C GLU A 113 1.39 -11.52 13.01
N MET A 114 2.05 -12.55 12.48
CA MET A 114 1.87 -12.89 11.06
C MET A 114 0.41 -13.29 10.80
N LEU A 115 -0.22 -12.63 9.83
CA LEU A 115 -1.61 -12.92 9.50
C LEU A 115 -1.69 -14.04 8.48
N LYS A 116 -2.19 -15.21 8.91
CA LYS A 116 -2.46 -16.33 8.01
C LYS A 116 -3.58 -15.99 7.03
N VAL A 117 -3.31 -16.14 5.75
CA VAL A 117 -4.28 -16.01 4.66
C VAL A 117 -4.28 -17.29 3.82
N PRO A 118 -5.36 -18.10 3.88
CA PRO A 118 -5.45 -19.34 3.12
C PRO A 118 -5.47 -19.11 1.60
N LYS A 119 -4.97 -20.10 0.85
CA LYS A 119 -5.13 -20.20 -0.60
C LYS A 119 -6.60 -20.06 -1.00
N GLY A 120 -6.84 -19.33 -2.09
CA GLY A 120 -8.17 -19.07 -2.62
C GLY A 120 -8.90 -17.92 -1.94
N THR A 121 -8.32 -17.33 -0.88
CA THR A 121 -8.80 -16.06 -0.33
C THR A 121 -8.74 -14.97 -1.40
N ILE A 122 -9.76 -14.13 -1.47
CA ILE A 122 -9.78 -12.95 -2.35
C ILE A 122 -9.42 -11.73 -1.52
N ILE A 123 -8.34 -11.05 -1.87
CA ILE A 123 -7.98 -9.75 -1.31
C ILE A 123 -8.68 -8.67 -2.14
N HIS A 124 -9.45 -7.84 -1.48
CA HIS A 124 -10.17 -6.70 -2.04
C HIS A 124 -9.48 -5.41 -1.58
N ALA A 125 -9.27 -4.47 -2.49
CA ALA A 125 -8.91 -3.10 -2.14
C ALA A 125 -9.78 -2.10 -2.90
N GLU A 126 -10.12 -1.01 -2.23
CA GLU A 126 -10.92 0.11 -2.74
C GLU A 126 -10.17 1.43 -2.51
N GLY A 127 -10.15 2.27 -3.54
CA GLY A 127 -9.65 3.64 -3.47
C GLY A 127 -10.72 4.63 -3.92
N VAL A 128 -10.91 5.71 -3.17
CA VAL A 128 -11.79 6.83 -3.55
C VAL A 128 -10.92 8.05 -3.83
N TYR A 129 -11.21 8.74 -4.93
CA TYR A 129 -10.52 9.93 -5.40
C TYR A 129 -11.49 11.10 -5.50
N ASP A 130 -11.02 12.29 -5.16
CA ASP A 130 -11.80 13.53 -5.14
C ASP A 130 -11.14 14.58 -6.04
N ASN A 131 -11.58 14.66 -7.30
CA ASN A 131 -11.07 15.61 -8.28
C ASN A 131 -12.01 16.83 -8.42
N THR A 132 -12.62 17.25 -7.31
CA THR A 132 -13.49 18.43 -7.27
C THR A 132 -12.70 19.70 -6.97
N LEU A 133 -13.29 20.86 -7.32
CA LEU A 133 -12.79 22.18 -6.94
C LEU A 133 -12.62 22.36 -5.42
N ASP A 134 -13.42 21.66 -4.62
CA ASP A 134 -13.41 21.78 -3.16
C ASP A 134 -12.28 20.96 -2.50
N ASN A 135 -11.56 20.11 -3.25
CA ASN A 135 -10.42 19.37 -2.71
C ASN A 135 -9.17 20.28 -2.68
N PRO A 136 -8.69 20.71 -1.50
CA PRO A 136 -7.53 21.60 -1.40
C PRO A 136 -6.22 20.93 -1.84
N ASN A 137 -6.19 19.60 -1.97
CA ASN A 137 -5.04 18.87 -2.48
C ASN A 137 -5.04 18.72 -4.00
N ASN A 138 -6.09 19.18 -4.70
CA ASN A 138 -6.13 19.12 -6.16
C ASN A 138 -4.99 19.97 -6.74
N PRO A 139 -4.08 19.41 -7.55
CA PRO A 139 -2.96 20.16 -8.11
C PRO A 139 -3.38 21.13 -9.24
N TYR A 140 -4.65 21.12 -9.65
CA TYR A 140 -5.17 21.92 -10.76
C TYR A 140 -6.35 22.81 -10.33
N ASP A 141 -6.30 24.09 -10.73
CA ASP A 141 -7.40 25.05 -10.63
C ASP A 141 -7.56 25.78 -11.99
N PRO A 142 -8.61 25.49 -12.78
CA PRO A 142 -9.69 24.53 -12.50
C PRO A 142 -9.23 23.04 -12.64
N PRO A 143 -9.96 22.08 -12.03
CA PRO A 143 -9.68 20.65 -12.15
C PRO A 143 -9.57 20.18 -13.60
N LYS A 144 -8.71 19.18 -13.80
CA LYS A 144 -8.49 18.50 -15.09
C LYS A 144 -8.59 17.00 -14.87
N THR A 145 -8.79 16.24 -15.93
CA THR A 145 -8.73 14.78 -15.83
C THR A 145 -7.37 14.33 -15.28
N VAL A 146 -7.39 13.52 -14.24
CA VAL A 146 -6.20 12.90 -13.64
C VAL A 146 -6.23 11.41 -13.96
N VAL A 147 -5.08 10.85 -14.36
CA VAL A 147 -4.96 9.45 -14.81
C VAL A 147 -3.80 8.76 -14.09
N GLU A 148 -3.75 7.44 -14.18
CA GLU A 148 -2.55 6.69 -13.80
C GLU A 148 -1.31 7.05 -14.65
N PRO A 149 -0.08 6.74 -14.21
CA PRO A 149 1.14 7.22 -14.86
C PRO A 149 1.29 6.65 -16.27
N VAL A 150 1.27 7.54 -17.27
CA VAL A 150 1.55 7.16 -18.66
C VAL A 150 3.07 7.00 -18.83
N ASN A 151 3.51 5.90 -19.46
CA ASN A 151 4.94 5.58 -19.67
C ASN A 151 5.78 5.46 -18.38
N ARG A 152 5.17 5.17 -17.22
CA ARG A 152 5.84 5.08 -15.91
C ARG A 152 6.51 6.38 -15.45
N ASP A 153 6.06 7.53 -15.97
CA ASP A 153 6.47 8.85 -15.48
C ASP A 153 5.66 9.16 -14.21
N MET A 154 6.19 8.76 -13.05
CA MET A 154 5.48 8.74 -11.75
C MET A 154 5.32 10.14 -11.13
N LYS A 155 4.61 11.04 -11.81
CA LYS A 155 4.38 12.38 -11.28
C LYS A 155 3.40 12.34 -10.14
N THR A 156 3.65 13.15 -9.11
CA THR A 156 2.72 13.36 -8.01
C THR A 156 1.39 13.99 -8.46
N THR A 157 1.37 14.60 -9.65
CA THR A 157 0.17 15.18 -10.28
C THR A 157 -0.64 14.19 -11.11
N ASP A 158 -0.09 12.99 -11.37
CA ASP A 158 -0.83 11.83 -11.85
C ASP A 158 -1.31 11.03 -10.62
N GLU A 159 -2.18 10.06 -10.79
CA GLU A 159 -2.69 9.25 -9.67
C GLU A 159 -2.12 7.84 -9.63
N MET A 160 -2.22 7.19 -8.48
CA MET A 160 -1.91 5.77 -8.31
C MET A 160 -2.97 5.12 -7.43
N PHE A 161 -3.20 3.83 -7.69
CA PHE A 161 -3.97 2.98 -6.80
C PHE A 161 -3.16 1.72 -6.53
N GLN A 162 -2.44 1.69 -5.42
CA GLN A 162 -1.59 0.53 -5.10
C GLN A 162 -1.89 -0.03 -3.71
N PHE A 163 -1.91 -1.35 -3.62
CA PHE A 163 -1.88 -2.08 -2.35
C PHE A 163 -0.68 -3.02 -2.35
N ILE A 164 0.36 -2.63 -1.62
CA ILE A 164 1.59 -3.40 -1.53
C ILE A 164 1.50 -4.30 -0.30
N ILE A 165 1.72 -5.59 -0.49
CA ILE A 165 1.57 -6.62 0.53
C ILE A 165 2.85 -7.43 0.59
N THR A 166 3.49 -7.43 1.76
CA THR A 166 4.69 -8.21 2.01
C THR A 166 4.30 -9.48 2.77
N PHE A 167 4.78 -10.63 2.31
CA PHE A 167 4.36 -11.93 2.83
C PHE A 167 5.47 -12.98 2.78
N LEU A 168 5.20 -14.11 3.44
CA LEU A 168 6.00 -15.35 3.36
C LEU A 168 5.08 -16.50 2.95
N PRO A 169 5.61 -17.55 2.27
CA PRO A 169 4.91 -18.83 2.22
C PRO A 169 4.63 -19.31 3.64
N TYR A 170 3.37 -19.65 3.92
CA TYR A 170 2.93 -19.99 5.27
C TYR A 170 3.65 -21.24 5.81
N GLN A 171 3.98 -21.22 7.10
CA GLN A 171 4.41 -22.39 7.88
C GLN A 171 3.57 -22.48 9.15
N ASP A 172 3.32 -23.70 9.63
CA ASP A 172 2.54 -23.92 10.84
C ASP A 172 3.14 -23.18 12.04
N GLY A 173 2.31 -22.40 12.72
CA GLY A 173 2.69 -21.61 13.89
C GLY A 173 3.15 -20.19 13.58
N ASP A 174 3.17 -19.76 12.32
CA ASP A 174 3.47 -18.36 11.94
C ASP A 174 2.55 -17.37 12.65
N GLU A 175 1.29 -17.73 12.89
CA GLU A 175 0.31 -16.94 13.63
C GLU A 175 0.72 -16.64 15.09
N ASN A 176 1.69 -17.38 15.63
CA ASN A 176 2.23 -17.14 16.98
C ASN A 176 3.55 -16.34 16.96
N ILE A 177 4.00 -15.91 15.77
CA ILE A 177 5.23 -15.12 15.61
C ILE A 177 4.87 -13.64 15.63
N SER A 178 5.29 -12.96 16.69
CA SER A 178 5.16 -11.50 16.77
C SER A 178 6.10 -10.81 15.78
N LEU A 179 5.58 -9.77 15.13
CA LEU A 179 6.33 -8.87 14.24
C LEU A 179 6.65 -7.53 14.91
N GLU A 180 6.27 -7.37 16.18
CA GLU A 180 6.64 -6.18 16.95
C GLU A 180 8.16 -6.10 17.11
N PRO A 181 8.74 -4.89 17.06
CA PRO A 181 10.17 -4.71 17.28
C PRO A 181 10.59 -5.24 18.66
N ASP A 182 11.51 -6.20 18.71
CA ASP A 182 12.16 -6.62 19.94
C ASP A 182 13.13 -5.53 20.42
N THR A 183 12.60 -4.57 21.16
CA THR A 183 13.37 -3.44 21.73
C THR A 183 14.43 -3.89 22.75
N SER A 184 14.37 -5.13 23.25
CA SER A 184 15.32 -5.64 24.25
C SER A 184 16.71 -5.88 23.66
N ARG A 185 16.80 -6.12 22.34
CA ARG A 185 18.06 -6.35 21.62
C ARG A 185 18.80 -5.08 21.20
N TYR A 186 18.17 -3.91 21.39
CA TYR A 186 18.73 -2.61 20.98
C TYR A 186 19.20 -1.75 22.16
N LYS A 187 19.53 -2.35 23.31
CA LYS A 187 20.26 -1.61 24.35
C LYS A 187 21.62 -1.18 23.79
N GLN A 188 21.74 0.13 23.51
CA GLN A 188 23.01 0.83 23.31
C GLN A 188 23.87 0.75 24.56
#